data_AF-A0A843EEZ0-F1
#
_entry.id   AF-A0A843EEZ0-F1
#
_cell.length_a   1.000
_cell.length_b   1.000
_cell.length_c   1.000
_cell.angle_alpha   90.00
_cell.angle_beta   90.00
_cell.angle_gamma   90.00
#
_symmetry.space_group_name_H-M   'P 1'
#
loop_
_entity.id
_entity.type
_entity.pdbx_description
1 polymer ?
#
loop_
_entity_poly.entity_id
_entity_poly.type
_entity_poly.pdbx_seq_one_letter_code
_entity_poly.pdbx_strand_id
1 'polypeptide(L)'
;STSQKDNTSTIFDTVTRVLKSKNPEHVKRSLFENNEDPTLVMEYIAENIPREYESNKEVQKAYEMISQADLYFGRTRSSQYYGYWKYASDFMGVGVSVSKRDTYRKFSKVVSPMAFTMMGRTRGKRALRDQIASKMEEKMHVSLQVAYTIFPYFEIMFENDEVAWEISDFLELEDDEIKFFRKKKIPKAVIKKMEKIKAEMREEEKEEWRKTIKDGIFREIPPQELENNEPEFNEDDIDDIDSHKNNTVIDIFDDFDDDELDEIANEYSLSNGPKSKLRKKKSKEESEPKEEKEEKLDKGQTTLFSF
;
A
#
# COMPACT_ATOMS: atom_id res chain seq x y z
N SER A 1 8.05 39.13 -36.32
CA SER A 1 6.64 38.71 -36.32
C SER A 1 6.26 38.37 -34.90
N THR A 2 5.47 39.21 -34.25
CA THR A 2 5.04 39.01 -32.86
C THR A 2 4.09 37.83 -32.86
N SER A 3 4.49 36.71 -32.25
CA SER A 3 3.65 35.52 -32.11
C SER A 3 2.28 35.92 -31.57
N GLN A 4 1.21 35.68 -32.34
CA GLN A 4 -0.14 35.79 -31.82
C GLN A 4 -0.21 34.82 -30.64
N LYS A 5 -0.24 35.37 -29.42
CA LYS A 5 -0.52 34.60 -28.21
C LYS A 5 -1.82 33.86 -28.48
N ASP A 6 -1.83 32.53 -28.35
CA ASP A 6 -3.06 31.76 -28.35
C ASP A 6 -4.06 32.47 -27.43
N ASN A 7 -5.23 32.82 -27.96
CA ASN A 7 -6.27 33.57 -27.24
C ASN A 7 -6.99 32.69 -26.19
N THR A 8 -6.40 31.57 -25.78
CA THR A 8 -6.95 30.70 -24.76
C THR A 8 -6.80 31.36 -23.40
N SER A 9 -7.90 31.40 -22.64
CA SER A 9 -7.92 31.95 -21.29
C SER A 9 -7.05 31.08 -20.36
N THR A 10 -5.98 31.69 -19.86
CA THR A 10 -5.08 31.07 -18.88
C THR A 10 -5.85 30.75 -17.60
N ILE A 11 -5.43 29.72 -16.84
CA ILE A 11 -6.04 29.37 -15.54
C ILE A 11 -6.14 30.57 -14.59
N PHE A 12 -5.11 31.42 -14.58
CA PHE A 12 -5.06 32.64 -13.77
C PHE A 12 -6.16 33.64 -14.15
N ASP A 13 -6.45 33.78 -15.44
CA ASP A 13 -7.50 34.67 -15.94
C ASP A 13 -8.87 34.15 -15.53
N THR A 14 -9.07 32.83 -15.63
CA THR A 14 -10.30 32.17 -15.21
C THR A 14 -10.55 32.32 -13.72
N VAL A 15 -9.54 32.07 -12.89
CA VAL A 15 -9.63 32.25 -11.42
C VAL A 15 -9.91 33.71 -11.09
N THR A 16 -9.19 34.65 -11.71
CA THR A 16 -9.42 36.08 -11.53
C THR A 16 -10.85 36.45 -11.90
N ARG A 17 -11.38 35.91 -13.01
CA ARG A 17 -12.73 36.19 -13.48
C ARG A 17 -13.79 35.62 -12.55
N VAL A 18 -13.62 34.40 -12.03
CA VAL A 18 -14.52 33.81 -11.01
C VAL A 18 -14.58 34.69 -9.76
N LEU A 19 -13.40 35.07 -9.24
CA LEU A 19 -13.31 35.81 -7.98
C LEU A 19 -13.77 37.27 -8.11
N LYS A 20 -13.56 37.92 -9.26
CA LYS A 20 -13.87 39.35 -9.45
C LYS A 20 -15.19 39.64 -10.15
N SER A 21 -15.67 38.77 -11.02
CA SER A 21 -16.94 38.97 -11.73
C SER A 21 -18.13 38.65 -10.81
N LYS A 22 -19.24 39.36 -10.99
CA LYS A 22 -20.57 38.99 -10.48
C LYS A 22 -21.52 38.55 -11.59
N ASN A 23 -21.11 38.66 -12.85
CA ASN A 23 -21.94 38.27 -13.98
C ASN A 23 -21.78 36.77 -14.24
N PRO A 24 -22.84 35.94 -14.05
CA PRO A 24 -22.76 34.50 -14.20
C PRO A 24 -22.31 34.06 -15.59
N GLU A 25 -22.76 34.74 -16.64
CA GLU A 25 -22.44 34.39 -18.03
C GLU A 25 -20.94 34.52 -18.31
N HIS A 26 -20.31 35.59 -17.82
CA HIS A 26 -18.87 35.77 -17.96
C HIS A 26 -18.08 34.69 -17.21
N VAL A 27 -18.57 34.28 -16.03
CA VAL A 27 -17.92 33.24 -15.22
C VAL A 27 -18.03 31.88 -15.88
N LYS A 28 -19.23 31.49 -16.32
CA LYS A 28 -19.45 30.22 -17.03
C LYS A 28 -18.62 30.13 -18.30
N ARG A 29 -18.61 31.19 -19.08
CA ARG A 29 -17.81 31.27 -20.31
C ARG A 29 -16.32 31.09 -20.03
N SER A 30 -15.80 31.75 -18.99
CA SER A 30 -14.39 31.63 -18.63
C SER A 30 -13.98 30.22 -18.19
N LEU A 31 -14.87 29.50 -17.51
CA LEU A 31 -14.64 28.11 -17.13
C LEU A 31 -14.72 27.17 -18.33
N PHE A 32 -15.60 27.47 -19.29
CA PHE A 32 -15.75 26.68 -20.52
C PHE A 32 -14.60 26.89 -21.51
N GLU A 33 -14.09 28.11 -21.64
CA GLU A 33 -12.95 28.47 -22.49
C GLU A 33 -11.60 27.99 -21.92
N ASN A 34 -11.58 27.54 -20.67
CA ASN A 34 -10.37 27.04 -20.02
C ASN A 34 -10.17 25.55 -20.34
N ASN A 35 -9.00 25.23 -20.87
CA ASN A 35 -8.63 23.85 -21.26
C ASN A 35 -7.97 23.04 -20.14
N GLU A 36 -7.94 23.55 -18.90
CA GLU A 36 -7.31 22.86 -17.78
C GLU A 36 -8.29 21.89 -17.12
N ASP A 37 -7.75 20.97 -16.30
CA ASP A 37 -8.58 20.07 -15.52
C ASP A 37 -9.50 20.85 -14.55
N PRO A 38 -10.82 20.61 -14.54
CA PRO A 38 -11.73 21.35 -13.66
C PRO A 38 -11.43 21.19 -12.16
N THR A 39 -10.87 20.05 -11.74
CA THR A 39 -10.42 19.86 -10.34
C THR A 39 -9.25 20.78 -10.03
N LEU A 40 -8.29 20.91 -10.96
CA LEU A 40 -7.16 21.84 -10.81
C LEU A 40 -7.66 23.28 -10.70
N VAL A 41 -8.60 23.68 -11.57
CA VAL A 41 -9.21 25.03 -11.54
C VAL A 41 -9.89 25.29 -10.19
N MET A 42 -10.63 24.30 -9.66
CA MET A 42 -11.27 24.39 -8.34
C MET A 42 -10.25 24.68 -7.23
N GLU A 43 -9.12 23.97 -7.22
CA GLU A 43 -8.07 24.15 -6.22
C GLU A 43 -7.42 25.54 -6.30
N TYR A 44 -7.20 26.05 -7.51
CA TYR A 44 -6.75 27.43 -7.69
C TYR A 44 -7.78 28.43 -7.14
N ILE A 45 -9.07 28.23 -7.39
CA ILE A 45 -10.12 29.11 -6.84
C ILE A 45 -10.09 29.04 -5.31
N ALA A 46 -10.07 27.83 -4.73
CA ALA A 46 -10.09 27.60 -3.28
C ALA A 46 -8.92 28.28 -2.54
N GLU A 47 -7.70 28.19 -3.08
CA GLU A 47 -6.50 28.85 -2.51
C GLU A 47 -6.60 30.38 -2.53
N ASN A 48 -7.34 30.95 -3.50
CA ASN A 48 -7.39 32.39 -3.73
C ASN A 48 -8.65 33.08 -3.17
N ILE A 49 -9.67 32.32 -2.73
CA ILE A 49 -10.85 32.85 -2.02
C ILE A 49 -10.45 33.78 -0.86
N PRO A 50 -9.64 33.36 0.13
CA PRO A 50 -9.32 34.19 1.30
C PRO A 50 -8.36 35.34 0.95
N ARG A 51 -7.73 35.32 -0.22
CA ARG A 51 -6.87 36.40 -0.71
C ARG A 51 -7.71 37.52 -1.31
N GLU A 52 -8.78 37.17 -2.01
CA GLU A 52 -9.70 38.15 -2.61
C GLU A 52 -10.79 38.60 -1.62
N TYR A 53 -11.49 37.67 -0.97
CA TYR A 53 -12.67 37.97 -0.13
C TYR A 53 -12.23 38.34 1.29
N GLU A 54 -12.70 39.48 1.78
CA GLU A 54 -12.28 40.04 3.09
C GLU A 54 -13.27 39.69 4.21
N SER A 55 -14.55 39.55 3.86
CA SER A 55 -15.58 39.19 4.82
C SER A 55 -15.56 37.69 5.11
N ASN A 56 -15.39 37.32 6.38
CA ASN A 56 -15.45 35.93 6.82
C ASN A 56 -16.74 35.21 6.39
N LYS A 57 -17.87 35.93 6.34
CA LYS A 57 -19.16 35.37 5.88
C LYS A 57 -19.15 35.04 4.39
N GLU A 58 -18.49 35.86 3.58
CA GLU A 58 -18.38 35.62 2.14
C GLU A 58 -17.39 34.50 1.83
N VAL A 59 -16.28 34.46 2.58
CA VAL A 59 -15.29 33.36 2.54
C VAL A 59 -15.96 32.02 2.89
N GLN A 60 -16.71 31.99 4.00
CA GLN A 60 -17.48 30.80 4.40
C GLN A 60 -18.42 30.34 3.28
N LYS A 61 -19.26 31.25 2.76
CA LYS A 61 -20.22 30.92 1.70
C LYS A 61 -19.53 30.43 0.42
N ALA A 62 -18.38 31.02 0.08
CA ALA A 62 -17.59 30.57 -1.06
C ALA A 62 -17.03 29.16 -0.86
N TYR A 63 -16.52 28.83 0.33
CA TYR A 63 -16.06 27.47 0.64
C TYR A 63 -17.20 26.45 0.72
N GLU A 64 -18.41 26.84 1.15
CA GLU A 64 -19.59 25.99 1.05
C GLU A 64 -19.88 25.62 -0.41
N MET A 65 -19.75 26.56 -1.34
CA MET A 65 -19.90 26.28 -2.79
C MET A 65 -18.78 25.40 -3.33
N ILE A 66 -17.52 25.61 -2.90
CA ILE A 66 -16.40 24.72 -3.26
C ILE A 66 -16.64 23.29 -2.74
N SER A 67 -17.14 23.15 -1.50
CA SER A 67 -17.48 21.85 -0.92
C SER A 67 -18.55 21.13 -1.73
N GLN A 68 -19.58 21.85 -2.21
CA GLN A 68 -20.56 21.26 -3.12
C GLN A 68 -19.91 20.82 -4.44
N ALA A 69 -19.03 21.64 -5.04
CA ALA A 69 -18.33 21.25 -6.26
C ALA A 69 -17.50 19.97 -6.07
N ASP A 70 -16.76 19.85 -4.98
CA ASP A 70 -15.96 18.67 -4.64
C ASP A 70 -16.81 17.41 -4.48
N LEU A 71 -17.97 17.50 -3.82
CA LEU A 71 -18.92 16.39 -3.75
C LEU A 71 -19.37 15.90 -5.13
N TYR A 72 -19.63 16.81 -6.07
CA TYR A 72 -19.98 16.44 -7.44
C TYR A 72 -18.81 15.83 -8.21
N PHE A 73 -17.58 16.31 -8.01
CA PHE A 73 -16.39 15.66 -8.58
C PHE A 73 -16.18 14.25 -8.00
N GLY A 74 -16.37 14.06 -6.70
CA GLY A 74 -16.35 12.76 -6.05
C GLY A 74 -17.40 11.81 -6.62
N ARG A 75 -18.63 12.30 -6.82
CA ARG A 75 -19.71 11.54 -7.50
C ARG A 75 -19.33 11.17 -8.93
N THR A 76 -18.73 12.08 -9.71
CA THR A 76 -18.23 11.74 -11.05
C THR A 76 -17.21 10.61 -11.00
N ARG A 77 -16.22 10.68 -10.10
CA ARG A 77 -15.19 9.63 -10.00
C ARG A 77 -15.78 8.28 -9.60
N SER A 78 -16.75 8.28 -8.68
CA SER A 78 -17.42 7.06 -8.23
C SER A 78 -18.34 6.45 -9.31
N SER A 79 -19.13 7.28 -9.99
CA SER A 79 -20.16 6.79 -10.93
C SER A 79 -19.74 6.82 -12.41
N GLN A 80 -18.57 7.38 -12.72
CA GLN A 80 -18.07 7.63 -14.09
C GLN A 80 -19.02 8.48 -14.96
N TYR A 81 -19.97 9.20 -14.36
CA TYR A 81 -20.90 10.06 -15.08
C TYR A 81 -20.38 11.51 -15.11
N TYR A 82 -19.78 11.88 -16.24
CA TYR A 82 -19.18 13.21 -16.44
C TYR A 82 -20.19 14.35 -16.58
N GLY A 83 -21.50 14.06 -16.71
CA GLY A 83 -22.54 15.10 -16.68
C GLY A 83 -22.58 15.89 -15.35
N TYR A 84 -22.07 15.30 -14.26
CA TYR A 84 -21.92 15.99 -12.98
C TYR A 84 -20.93 17.16 -13.01
N TRP A 85 -19.99 17.19 -13.97
CA TRP A 85 -19.05 18.30 -14.11
C TRP A 85 -19.74 19.64 -14.39
N LYS A 86 -20.87 19.62 -15.09
CA LYS A 86 -21.67 20.84 -15.31
C LYS A 86 -22.08 21.48 -13.97
N TYR A 87 -22.54 20.67 -13.02
CA TYR A 87 -22.95 21.14 -11.70
C TYR A 87 -21.74 21.56 -10.86
N ALA A 88 -20.65 20.77 -10.88
CA ALA A 88 -19.41 21.14 -10.19
C ALA A 88 -18.88 22.50 -10.67
N SER A 89 -18.83 22.72 -11.98
CA SER A 89 -18.45 23.99 -12.61
C SER A 89 -19.38 25.15 -12.23
N ASP A 90 -20.69 24.92 -12.15
CA ASP A 90 -21.64 25.94 -11.69
C ASP A 90 -21.41 26.33 -10.23
N PHE A 91 -21.09 25.37 -9.35
CA PHE A 91 -20.78 25.63 -7.94
C PHE A 91 -19.42 26.34 -7.75
N MET A 92 -18.33 25.81 -8.30
CA MET A 92 -16.99 26.40 -8.14
C MET A 92 -16.86 27.73 -8.88
N GLY A 93 -17.63 27.93 -9.96
CA GLY A 93 -17.66 29.17 -10.73
C GLY A 93 -18.69 30.15 -10.21
N VAL A 94 -19.93 29.98 -10.68
CA VAL A 94 -21.01 30.94 -10.41
C VAL A 94 -21.29 31.02 -8.91
N GLY A 95 -21.39 29.88 -8.21
CA GLY A 95 -21.62 29.83 -6.77
C GLY A 95 -20.60 30.64 -5.96
N VAL A 96 -19.31 30.43 -6.21
CA VAL A 96 -18.24 31.23 -5.59
C VAL A 96 -18.36 32.70 -5.98
N SER A 97 -18.61 33.00 -7.25
CA SER A 97 -18.69 34.37 -7.74
C SER A 97 -19.83 35.19 -7.09
N VAL A 98 -20.98 34.56 -6.79
CA VAL A 98 -22.14 35.21 -6.14
C VAL A 98 -22.08 35.17 -4.60
N SER A 99 -21.03 34.58 -4.04
CA SER A 99 -20.84 34.52 -2.59
C SER A 99 -20.45 35.88 -2.00
N LYS A 100 -19.79 36.74 -2.79
CA LYS A 100 -19.45 38.12 -2.42
C LYS A 100 -20.62 39.08 -2.62
N ARG A 101 -20.77 40.06 -1.71
CA ARG A 101 -21.79 41.11 -1.82
C ARG A 101 -21.44 42.09 -2.93
N ASP A 102 -20.20 42.57 -2.98
CA ASP A 102 -19.70 43.51 -3.98
C ASP A 102 -18.37 43.02 -4.57
N THR A 103 -18.02 43.51 -5.76
CA THR A 103 -16.70 43.23 -6.35
C THR A 103 -15.62 44.04 -5.63
N TYR A 104 -14.59 43.36 -5.13
CA TYR A 104 -13.44 43.98 -4.50
C TYR A 104 -12.57 44.73 -5.53
N ARG A 105 -12.19 45.97 -5.20
CA ARG A 105 -11.37 46.85 -6.06
C ARG A 105 -9.86 46.78 -5.79
N LYS A 106 -9.42 45.77 -5.04
CA LYS A 106 -8.00 45.56 -4.73
C LYS A 106 -7.30 44.71 -5.79
N PHE A 107 -5.98 44.80 -5.84
CA PHE A 107 -5.18 43.85 -6.59
C PHE A 107 -4.79 42.68 -5.68
N SER A 108 -5.23 41.48 -6.04
CA SER A 108 -4.79 40.23 -5.41
C SER A 108 -4.12 39.40 -6.48
N LYS A 109 -2.84 39.05 -6.25
CA LYS A 109 -2.13 38.15 -7.14
C LYS A 109 -2.69 36.74 -6.98
N VAL A 110 -3.04 36.09 -8.08
CA VAL A 110 -3.43 34.68 -8.08
C VAL A 110 -2.19 33.82 -7.76
N VAL A 111 -2.32 33.00 -6.73
CA VAL A 111 -1.28 32.08 -6.24
C VAL A 111 -1.64 30.65 -6.64
N SER A 112 -0.62 29.84 -6.92
CA SER A 112 -0.80 28.42 -7.20
C SER A 112 -1.28 27.64 -5.97
N PRO A 113 -2.08 26.57 -6.15
CA PRO A 113 -2.66 25.80 -5.06
C PRO A 113 -1.57 25.11 -4.23
N MET A 114 -1.60 25.35 -2.91
CA MET A 114 -0.66 24.68 -2.01
C MET A 114 -1.04 23.22 -1.76
N ALA A 115 -2.30 22.83 -1.98
CA ALA A 115 -2.82 21.49 -1.73
C ALA A 115 -1.97 20.39 -2.41
N PHE A 116 -1.72 20.49 -3.72
CA PHE A 116 -0.90 19.51 -4.45
C PHE A 116 0.55 19.47 -3.96
N THR A 117 1.10 20.62 -3.62
CA THR A 117 2.48 20.71 -3.09
C THR A 117 2.56 20.02 -1.73
N MET A 118 1.58 20.23 -0.85
CA MET A 118 1.50 19.57 0.46
C MET A 118 1.28 18.07 0.33
N MET A 119 0.40 17.65 -0.58
CA MET A 119 0.17 16.23 -0.89
C MET A 119 1.44 15.55 -1.41
N GLY A 120 2.20 16.22 -2.29
CA GLY A 120 3.48 15.74 -2.80
C GLY A 120 4.54 15.63 -1.69
N ARG A 121 4.71 16.68 -0.88
CA ARG A 121 5.67 16.71 0.24
C ARG A 121 5.42 15.61 1.27
N THR A 122 4.16 15.31 1.54
CA THR A 122 3.76 14.30 2.53
C THR A 122 3.63 12.89 1.96
N ARG A 123 3.71 12.72 0.62
CA ARG A 123 3.50 11.42 -0.03
C ARG A 123 4.42 10.33 0.49
N GLY A 124 5.72 10.61 0.60
CA GLY A 124 6.69 9.61 1.09
C GLY A 124 6.42 9.20 2.55
N LYS A 125 6.13 10.17 3.43
CA LYS A 125 5.79 9.88 4.83
C LYS A 125 4.49 9.09 4.96
N ARG A 126 3.48 9.40 4.14
CA ARG A 126 2.21 8.65 4.11
C ARG A 126 2.42 7.23 3.60
N ALA A 127 3.19 7.04 2.52
CA ALA A 127 3.51 5.72 2.01
C ALA A 127 4.21 4.86 3.06
N LEU A 128 5.23 5.38 3.74
CA LEU A 128 5.93 4.67 4.82
C LEU A 128 4.98 4.32 5.99
N ARG A 129 4.16 5.28 6.42
CA ARG A 129 3.14 5.06 7.45
C ARG A 129 2.15 3.96 7.04
N ASP A 130 1.72 3.96 5.78
CA ASP A 130 0.75 3.00 5.27
C ASP A 130 1.37 1.60 5.14
N GLN A 131 2.64 1.49 4.75
CA GLN A 131 3.39 0.21 4.75
C GLN A 131 3.47 -0.41 6.15
N ILE A 132 3.84 0.39 7.16
CA ILE A 132 3.88 -0.06 8.56
C ILE A 132 2.50 -0.50 9.03
N ALA A 133 1.46 0.29 8.73
CA ALA A 133 0.09 -0.03 9.11
C ALA A 133 -0.40 -1.34 8.47
N SER A 134 0.00 -1.63 7.22
CA SER A 134 -0.30 -2.91 6.57
C SER A 134 0.37 -4.11 7.27
N LYS A 135 1.62 -3.98 7.72
CA LYS A 135 2.28 -5.04 8.52
C LYS A 135 1.56 -5.28 9.85
N MET A 136 1.13 -4.19 10.50
CA MET A 136 0.33 -4.28 11.73
C MET A 136 -1.03 -4.94 11.48
N GLU A 137 -1.69 -4.62 10.37
CA GLU A 137 -2.95 -5.24 9.97
C GLU A 137 -2.80 -6.76 9.79
N GLU A 138 -1.75 -7.20 9.10
CA GLU A 138 -1.47 -8.62 8.85
C GLU A 138 -1.13 -9.39 10.13
N LYS A 139 -0.24 -8.85 10.97
CA LYS A 139 0.26 -9.54 12.17
C LYS A 139 -0.67 -9.43 13.38
N MET A 140 -1.40 -8.32 13.51
CA MET A 140 -2.28 -8.06 14.66
C MET A 140 -3.77 -8.24 14.35
N HIS A 141 -4.14 -8.51 13.09
CA HIS A 141 -5.54 -8.66 12.64
C HIS A 141 -6.43 -7.45 12.97
N VAL A 142 -5.88 -6.24 12.81
CA VAL A 142 -6.60 -4.98 13.02
C VAL A 142 -6.77 -4.22 11.71
N SER A 143 -7.83 -3.43 11.57
CA SER A 143 -7.97 -2.60 10.37
C SER A 143 -6.90 -1.50 10.31
N LEU A 144 -6.56 -1.04 9.11
CA LEU A 144 -5.62 0.09 8.92
C LEU A 144 -5.95 1.31 9.77
N GLN A 145 -7.24 1.64 9.91
CA GLN A 145 -7.66 2.78 10.70
C GLN A 145 -7.35 2.61 12.18
N VAL A 146 -7.54 1.39 12.72
CA VAL A 146 -7.14 1.06 14.09
C VAL A 146 -5.62 1.06 14.22
N ALA A 147 -4.89 0.50 13.24
CA ALA A 147 -3.43 0.52 13.23
C ALA A 147 -2.88 1.94 13.37
N TYR A 148 -3.40 2.93 12.63
CA TYR A 148 -2.97 4.33 12.77
C TYR A 148 -3.16 4.91 14.18
N THR A 149 -4.21 4.50 14.90
CA THR A 149 -4.43 4.97 16.28
C THR A 149 -3.40 4.42 17.26
N ILE A 150 -2.72 3.32 16.89
CA ILE A 150 -1.72 2.67 17.73
C ILE A 150 -0.35 3.38 17.62
N PHE A 151 -0.09 4.10 16.53
CA PHE A 151 1.21 4.71 16.23
C PHE A 151 1.78 5.59 17.37
N PRO A 152 0.99 6.48 18.02
CA PRO A 152 1.50 7.27 19.14
C PRO A 152 1.99 6.43 20.32
N TYR A 153 1.38 5.27 20.57
CA TYR A 153 1.84 4.35 21.63
C TYR A 153 3.13 3.65 21.21
N PHE A 154 3.27 3.31 19.93
CA PHE A 154 4.50 2.74 19.40
C PHE A 154 5.66 3.73 19.49
N GLU A 155 5.45 5.02 19.22
CA GLU A 155 6.48 6.04 19.42
C GLU A 155 7.03 6.04 20.86
N ILE A 156 6.16 5.83 21.85
CA ILE A 156 6.55 5.75 23.27
C ILE A 156 7.25 4.41 23.58
N MET A 157 6.70 3.28 23.12
CA MET A 157 7.27 1.96 23.39
C MET A 157 8.65 1.77 22.74
N PHE A 158 8.85 2.37 21.57
CA PHE A 158 10.14 2.38 20.88
C PHE A 158 11.20 3.22 21.61
N GLU A 159 10.88 3.95 22.69
CA GLU A 159 11.91 4.60 23.51
C GLU A 159 12.80 3.58 24.23
N ASN A 160 12.28 2.40 24.58
CA ASN A 160 13.06 1.31 25.15
C ASN A 160 13.69 0.45 24.03
N ASP A 161 15.00 0.19 24.11
CA ASP A 161 15.75 -0.55 23.10
C ASP A 161 15.32 -2.01 22.97
N GLU A 162 14.98 -2.67 24.08
CA GLU A 162 14.58 -4.09 24.10
C GLU A 162 13.18 -4.25 23.49
N VAL A 163 12.21 -3.45 23.96
CA VAL A 163 10.83 -3.44 23.44
C VAL A 163 10.78 -3.03 21.97
N ALA A 164 11.61 -2.05 21.56
CA ALA A 164 11.72 -1.68 20.16
C ALA A 164 12.16 -2.85 19.28
N TRP A 165 13.09 -3.68 19.76
CA TRP A 165 13.54 -4.87 19.02
C TRP A 165 12.44 -5.91 18.94
N GLU A 166 11.74 -6.20 20.05
CA GLU A 166 10.65 -7.18 20.08
C GLU A 166 9.53 -6.81 19.11
N ILE A 167 9.07 -5.55 19.14
CA ILE A 167 8.01 -5.09 18.23
C ILE A 167 8.50 -5.11 16.77
N SER A 168 9.75 -4.71 16.53
CA SER A 168 10.32 -4.70 15.18
C SER A 168 10.47 -6.10 14.61
N ASP A 169 10.86 -7.07 15.42
CA ASP A 169 10.98 -8.47 15.04
C ASP A 169 9.61 -9.12 14.82
N PHE A 170 8.64 -8.86 15.70
CA PHE A 170 7.27 -9.37 15.55
C PHE A 170 6.56 -8.84 14.29
N LEU A 171 6.71 -7.54 14.02
CA LEU A 171 6.10 -6.89 12.85
C LEU A 171 6.97 -6.96 11.59
N GLU A 172 8.16 -7.55 11.68
CA GLU A 172 9.13 -7.63 10.58
C GLU A 172 9.44 -6.25 9.97
N LEU A 173 9.70 -5.26 10.83
CA LEU A 173 9.97 -3.89 10.41
C LEU A 173 11.37 -3.73 9.83
N GLU A 174 11.46 -2.93 8.77
CA GLU A 174 12.72 -2.53 8.16
C GLU A 174 13.37 -1.35 8.90
N ASP A 175 14.67 -1.13 8.68
CA ASP A 175 15.44 -0.04 9.30
C ASP A 175 14.79 1.35 9.12
N ASP A 176 14.20 1.62 7.96
CA ASP A 176 13.54 2.90 7.64
C ASP A 176 12.19 3.04 8.37
N GLU A 177 11.51 1.92 8.62
CA GLU A 177 10.26 1.86 9.37
C GLU A 177 10.50 2.01 10.87
N ILE A 178 11.56 1.40 11.41
CA ILE A 178 11.99 1.60 12.81
C ILE A 178 12.33 3.09 13.04
N LYS A 179 12.97 3.72 12.07
CA LYS A 179 13.29 5.15 12.10
C LYS A 179 12.05 6.05 12.09
N PHE A 180 10.90 5.55 11.65
CA PHE A 180 9.64 6.29 11.73
C PHE A 180 9.29 6.59 13.18
N PHE A 181 9.41 5.60 14.07
CA PHE A 181 9.02 5.72 15.49
C PHE A 181 10.11 6.32 16.38
N ARG A 182 11.38 6.23 15.97
CA ARG A 182 12.51 6.61 16.83
C ARG A 182 13.66 7.23 16.05
N LYS A 183 14.39 8.15 16.72
CA LYS A 183 15.51 8.89 16.11
C LYS A 183 16.83 8.11 16.05
N LYS A 184 17.08 7.22 17.02
CA LYS A 184 18.33 6.46 17.17
C LYS A 184 18.15 5.05 16.63
N LYS A 185 19.20 4.44 16.08
CA LYS A 185 19.15 3.01 15.75
C LYS A 185 19.17 2.17 17.03
N ILE A 186 18.55 0.99 16.99
CA ILE A 186 18.64 0.01 18.07
C ILE A 186 20.12 -0.41 18.23
N PRO A 187 20.70 -0.38 19.44
CA PRO A 187 22.09 -0.76 19.63
C PRO A 187 22.36 -2.22 19.25
N LYS A 188 23.45 -2.48 18.52
CA LYS A 188 23.85 -3.84 18.08
C LYS A 188 24.00 -4.83 19.23
N ALA A 189 24.40 -4.36 20.42
CA ALA A 189 24.53 -5.21 21.61
C ALA A 189 23.18 -5.75 22.07
N VAL A 190 22.13 -4.92 22.02
CA VAL A 190 20.76 -5.32 22.36
C VAL A 190 20.24 -6.31 21.33
N ILE A 191 20.43 -6.02 20.04
CA ILE A 191 20.05 -6.93 18.94
C ILE A 191 20.65 -8.32 19.17
N LYS A 192 21.97 -8.42 19.38
CA LYS A 192 22.66 -9.71 19.61
C LYS A 192 22.15 -10.43 20.87
N LYS A 193 21.89 -9.67 21.95
CA LYS A 193 21.36 -10.23 23.20
C LYS A 193 19.97 -10.84 22.95
N MET A 194 19.09 -10.11 22.29
CA MET A 194 17.72 -10.55 22.05
C MET A 194 17.63 -11.67 21.02
N GLU A 195 18.48 -11.66 19.98
CA GLU A 195 18.59 -12.78 19.02
C GLU A 195 19.02 -14.08 19.72
N LYS A 196 19.95 -14.00 20.68
CA LYS A 196 20.37 -15.16 21.48
C LYS A 196 19.23 -15.68 22.34
N ILE A 197 18.51 -14.79 23.02
CA ILE A 197 17.33 -15.14 23.83
C ILE A 197 16.26 -15.81 22.95
N LYS A 198 15.95 -15.23 21.79
CA LYS A 198 14.98 -15.80 20.84
C LYS A 198 15.42 -17.16 20.30
N ALA A 199 16.72 -17.38 20.09
CA ALA A 199 17.24 -18.67 19.67
C ALA A 199 17.12 -19.72 20.79
N GLU A 200 17.45 -19.35 22.03
CA GLU A 200 17.29 -20.23 23.21
C GLU A 200 15.82 -20.62 23.41
N MET A 201 14.90 -19.65 23.37
CA MET A 201 13.45 -19.91 23.44
C MET A 201 12.97 -20.86 22.34
N ARG A 202 13.47 -20.70 21.10
CA ARG A 202 13.08 -21.59 19.99
C ARG A 202 13.57 -23.02 20.18
N GLU A 203 14.77 -23.22 20.73
CA GLU A 203 15.28 -24.57 21.02
C GLU A 203 14.49 -25.21 22.17
N GLU A 204 14.13 -24.45 23.20
CA GLU A 204 13.24 -24.92 24.27
C GLU A 204 11.86 -25.33 23.72
N GLU A 205 11.23 -24.50 22.88
CA GLU A 205 9.96 -24.82 22.22
C GLU A 205 10.03 -26.10 21.37
N LYS A 206 11.13 -26.30 20.63
CA LYS A 206 11.36 -27.54 19.87
C LYS A 206 11.50 -28.74 20.79
N GLU A 207 12.27 -28.63 21.88
CA GLU A 207 12.43 -29.73 22.84
C GLU A 207 11.10 -30.09 23.51
N GLU A 208 10.29 -29.10 23.87
CA GLU A 208 8.94 -29.31 24.40
C GLU A 208 8.05 -29.99 23.36
N TRP A 209 8.03 -29.51 22.11
CA TRP A 209 7.26 -30.14 21.04
C TRP A 209 7.70 -31.59 20.79
N ARG A 210 9.02 -31.85 20.71
CA ARG A 210 9.57 -33.22 20.60
C ARG A 210 9.11 -34.11 21.75
N LYS A 211 9.07 -33.60 22.99
CA LYS A 211 8.51 -34.32 24.14
C LYS A 211 7.03 -34.61 23.95
N THR A 212 6.22 -33.63 23.54
CA THR A 212 4.78 -33.85 23.30
C THR A 212 4.48 -34.87 22.20
N ILE A 213 5.30 -34.93 21.14
CA ILE A 213 5.17 -35.94 20.08
C ILE A 213 5.54 -37.33 20.61
N LYS A 214 6.66 -37.45 21.33
CA LYS A 214 7.09 -38.70 21.98
C LYS A 214 6.07 -39.17 23.03
N ASP A 215 5.41 -38.24 23.73
CA ASP A 215 4.36 -38.52 24.72
C ASP A 215 3.00 -38.88 24.07
N GLY A 216 2.86 -38.75 22.75
CA GLY A 216 1.83 -39.43 21.96
C GLY A 216 0.54 -38.64 21.70
N ILE A 217 0.64 -37.46 21.09
CA ILE A 217 -0.53 -36.68 20.61
C ILE A 217 -1.39 -37.45 19.56
N PHE A 218 -0.84 -38.47 18.89
CA PHE A 218 -1.56 -39.26 17.87
C PHE A 218 -2.33 -40.50 18.39
N ARG A 219 -2.44 -40.73 19.71
CA ARG A 219 -3.05 -41.96 20.24
C ARG A 219 -4.58 -42.05 20.22
N GLU A 220 -5.31 -41.00 19.86
CA GLU A 220 -6.78 -41.02 19.85
C GLU A 220 -7.37 -40.61 18.51
N ILE A 221 -7.13 -41.41 17.47
CA ILE A 221 -8.12 -41.54 16.40
C ILE A 221 -8.79 -42.88 16.65
N PRO A 222 -10.05 -42.92 17.15
CA PRO A 222 -10.80 -44.16 17.25
C PRO A 222 -10.82 -44.81 15.86
N PRO A 223 -10.70 -46.14 15.75
CA PRO A 223 -10.88 -46.81 14.46
C PRO A 223 -12.24 -46.39 13.91
N GLN A 224 -12.26 -45.58 12.85
CA GLN A 224 -13.48 -45.40 12.08
C GLN A 224 -13.70 -46.73 11.39
N GLU A 225 -14.79 -47.43 11.73
CA GLU A 225 -15.27 -48.53 10.93
C GLU A 225 -15.47 -48.00 9.51
N LEU A 226 -14.61 -48.44 8.58
CA LEU A 226 -14.83 -48.25 7.16
C LEU A 226 -16.15 -48.97 6.85
N GLU A 227 -17.23 -48.20 6.73
CA GLU A 227 -18.47 -48.70 6.18
C GLU A 227 -18.16 -49.14 4.75
N ASN A 228 -18.13 -50.46 4.53
CA ASN A 228 -17.90 -51.10 3.25
C ASN A 228 -19.01 -50.69 2.26
N ASN A 229 -18.88 -49.52 1.66
CA ASN A 229 -19.49 -49.24 0.37
C ASN A 229 -18.41 -49.52 -0.67
N GLU A 230 -18.29 -50.79 -1.05
CA GLU A 230 -17.56 -51.18 -2.24
C GLU A 230 -18.15 -50.42 -3.45
N PRO A 231 -17.38 -49.57 -4.15
CA PRO A 231 -17.74 -49.25 -5.52
C PRO A 231 -17.49 -50.53 -6.33
N GLU A 232 -18.52 -51.07 -6.97
CA GLU A 232 -18.38 -52.18 -7.94
C GLU A 232 -17.32 -51.81 -8.97
N PHE A 233 -16.14 -52.42 -8.85
CA PHE A 233 -15.05 -52.35 -9.80
C PHE A 233 -14.81 -53.77 -10.32
N ASN A 234 -14.99 -53.96 -11.63
CA ASN A 234 -14.84 -55.26 -12.29
C ASN A 234 -13.41 -55.80 -12.10
N GLU A 235 -13.32 -57.01 -11.53
CA GLU A 235 -12.08 -57.78 -11.35
C GLU A 235 -11.61 -58.44 -12.65
N ASP A 236 -11.13 -57.66 -13.63
CA ASP A 236 -10.45 -58.26 -14.80
C ASP A 236 -9.10 -57.63 -15.13
N ASP A 237 -8.57 -56.69 -14.35
CA ASP A 237 -7.21 -56.18 -14.57
C ASP A 237 -6.49 -55.91 -13.25
N ILE A 238 -5.49 -56.73 -12.94
CA ILE A 238 -4.14 -56.42 -12.41
C ILE A 238 -3.65 -57.61 -11.58
N ASP A 239 -2.84 -58.43 -12.25
CA ASP A 239 -1.86 -59.31 -11.61
C ASP A 239 -0.73 -58.48 -10.96
N ASP A 240 -0.15 -59.05 -9.90
CA ASP A 240 1.09 -58.68 -9.20
C ASP A 240 1.08 -57.43 -8.29
N ILE A 241 1.03 -57.66 -6.96
CA ILE A 241 1.98 -57.06 -6.00
C ILE A 241 2.09 -57.93 -4.74
N ASP A 242 3.35 -58.13 -4.36
CA ASP A 242 3.90 -59.04 -3.37
C ASP A 242 3.50 -58.75 -1.92
N SER A 243 3.49 -59.82 -1.13
CA SER A 243 3.21 -59.89 0.30
C SER A 243 4.28 -59.17 1.14
N HIS A 244 3.93 -58.04 1.75
CA HIS A 244 4.70 -57.50 2.88
C HIS A 244 3.82 -57.22 4.11
N LYS A 245 4.46 -57.50 5.25
CA LYS A 245 3.89 -57.80 6.56
C LYS A 245 3.10 -56.63 7.13
N ASN A 246 2.09 -56.98 7.93
CA ASN A 246 1.37 -56.08 8.83
C ASN A 246 2.34 -55.38 9.80
N ASN A 247 2.77 -54.16 9.46
CA ASN A 247 3.29 -53.22 10.45
C ASN A 247 2.13 -52.38 10.96
N THR A 248 1.89 -52.43 12.26
CA THR A 248 1.05 -51.45 12.94
C THR A 248 1.68 -50.06 12.81
N VAL A 249 0.87 -49.03 12.63
CA VAL A 249 1.29 -47.61 12.54
C VAL A 249 2.18 -47.17 13.73
N ILE A 250 2.11 -47.92 14.84
CA ILE A 250 2.90 -47.73 16.07
C ILE A 250 4.42 -47.91 15.82
N ASP A 251 4.82 -48.83 14.95
CA ASP A 251 6.25 -49.14 14.71
C ASP A 251 6.92 -48.17 13.72
N ILE A 252 6.18 -47.17 13.23
CA ILE A 252 6.69 -46.17 12.27
C ILE A 252 7.20 -44.91 12.99
N PHE A 253 6.70 -44.62 14.20
CA PHE A 253 7.01 -43.37 14.91
C PHE A 253 8.14 -43.45 15.94
N ASP A 254 8.54 -44.65 16.37
CA ASP A 254 9.70 -44.86 17.26
C ASP A 254 11.05 -44.82 16.50
N ASP A 255 11.03 -44.81 15.16
CA ASP A 255 12.20 -44.92 14.28
C ASP A 255 12.60 -43.59 13.59
N PHE A 256 11.95 -42.46 13.94
CA PHE A 256 12.34 -41.16 13.39
C PHE A 256 13.56 -40.61 14.14
N ASP A 257 14.65 -40.40 13.40
CA ASP A 257 15.85 -39.72 13.91
C ASP A 257 15.50 -38.26 14.28
N ASP A 258 16.24 -37.68 15.24
CA ASP A 258 16.02 -36.30 15.70
C ASP A 258 16.08 -35.27 14.54
N ASP A 259 16.84 -35.58 13.48
CA ASP A 259 16.94 -34.76 12.26
C ASP A 259 15.65 -34.82 11.41
N GLU A 260 14.96 -35.96 11.35
CA GLU A 260 13.70 -36.10 10.61
C GLU A 260 12.53 -35.44 11.35
N LEU A 261 12.53 -35.51 12.69
CA LEU A 261 11.57 -34.77 13.52
C LEU A 261 11.74 -33.26 13.39
N ASP A 262 12.99 -32.79 13.24
CA ASP A 262 13.28 -31.37 12.99
C ASP A 262 12.85 -30.91 11.59
N GLU A 263 12.98 -31.76 10.57
CA GLU A 263 12.51 -31.46 9.23
C GLU A 263 10.98 -31.33 9.19
N ILE A 264 10.27 -32.26 9.83
CA ILE A 264 8.81 -32.22 10.03
C ILE A 264 8.43 -30.98 10.87
N ALA A 265 9.13 -30.70 11.97
CA ALA A 265 8.86 -29.53 12.81
C ALA A 265 9.02 -28.23 12.00
N ASN A 266 10.04 -28.11 11.15
CA ASN A 266 10.23 -26.94 10.30
C ASN A 266 9.15 -26.83 9.19
N GLU A 267 8.64 -27.96 8.71
CA GLU A 267 7.57 -28.01 7.70
C GLU A 267 6.20 -27.62 8.28
N TYR A 268 5.88 -28.04 9.51
CA TYR A 268 4.61 -27.73 10.18
C TYR A 268 4.62 -26.43 11.01
N SER A 269 5.78 -25.98 11.51
CA SER A 269 5.85 -24.77 12.34
C SER A 269 5.75 -23.46 11.55
N LEU A 270 5.97 -23.43 10.23
CA LEU A 270 5.86 -22.19 9.45
C LEU A 270 5.45 -22.43 7.99
N SER A 271 4.14 -22.56 7.73
CA SER A 271 3.59 -21.96 6.51
C SER A 271 3.53 -20.43 6.67
N ASN A 272 4.70 -19.78 6.72
CA ASN A 272 4.94 -18.35 6.46
C ASN A 272 6.45 -18.04 6.63
N GLY A 273 7.27 -18.45 5.65
CA GLY A 273 8.71 -18.16 5.56
C GLY A 273 9.32 -18.74 4.28
N PRO A 274 10.36 -18.15 3.66
CA PRO A 274 10.52 -18.17 2.20
C PRO A 274 11.04 -19.50 1.64
N LYS A 275 10.44 -19.96 0.54
CA LYS A 275 10.99 -21.03 -0.31
C LYS A 275 12.36 -20.61 -0.85
N SER A 276 13.43 -21.13 -0.27
CA SER A 276 14.77 -21.04 -0.83
C SER A 276 14.81 -21.89 -2.11
N LYS A 277 14.98 -21.24 -3.26
CA LYS A 277 15.18 -21.95 -4.53
C LYS A 277 16.57 -22.57 -4.53
N LEU A 278 16.68 -23.85 -4.17
CA LEU A 278 17.85 -24.66 -4.50
C LEU A 278 17.94 -24.80 -6.03
N ARG A 279 18.86 -24.04 -6.65
CA ARG A 279 19.29 -24.24 -8.04
C ARG A 279 19.97 -25.61 -8.16
N LYS A 280 19.26 -26.59 -8.75
CA LYS A 280 19.90 -27.78 -9.32
C LYS A 280 20.91 -27.36 -10.38
N LYS A 281 22.20 -27.69 -10.17
CA LYS A 281 23.24 -27.70 -11.20
C LYS A 281 22.77 -28.61 -12.35
N LYS A 282 22.46 -28.03 -13.51
CA LYS A 282 22.40 -28.77 -14.78
C LYS A 282 23.77 -28.74 -15.44
N SER A 283 24.17 -29.92 -15.88
CA SER A 283 25.36 -30.28 -16.65
C SER A 283 25.57 -29.41 -17.88
N LYS A 284 26.84 -29.15 -18.18
CA LYS A 284 27.33 -28.55 -19.43
C LYS A 284 26.93 -29.41 -20.62
N GLU A 285 26.24 -28.82 -21.59
CA GLU A 285 26.28 -29.22 -22.99
C GLU A 285 26.73 -28.00 -23.80
N GLU A 286 27.71 -28.22 -24.67
CA GLU A 286 28.34 -27.24 -25.54
C GLU A 286 27.40 -26.85 -26.69
N SER A 287 27.32 -25.54 -27.00
CA SER A 287 26.88 -25.07 -28.32
C SER A 287 27.48 -23.70 -28.63
N GLU A 288 28.01 -23.59 -29.86
CA GLU A 288 28.85 -22.56 -30.48
C GLU A 288 28.35 -21.10 -30.42
N PRO A 289 29.25 -20.10 -30.59
CA PRO A 289 28.91 -18.68 -30.45
C PRO A 289 28.23 -18.12 -31.71
N LYS A 290 27.11 -17.42 -31.53
CA LYS A 290 26.51 -16.56 -32.57
C LYS A 290 26.98 -15.11 -32.35
N GLU A 291 27.49 -14.51 -33.42
CA GLU A 291 27.87 -13.10 -33.52
C GLU A 291 26.68 -12.17 -33.28
N GLU A 292 26.79 -11.28 -32.29
CA GLU A 292 25.91 -10.11 -32.16
C GLU A 292 26.54 -8.91 -32.87
N LYS A 293 25.82 -8.37 -33.86
CA LYS A 293 26.14 -7.11 -34.53
C LYS A 293 25.72 -5.95 -33.62
N GLU A 294 26.70 -5.21 -33.10
CA GLU A 294 26.46 -3.93 -32.44
C GLU A 294 25.99 -2.88 -33.47
N GLU A 295 24.73 -2.48 -33.38
CA GLU A 295 24.20 -1.33 -34.10
C GLU A 295 24.50 -0.06 -33.30
N LYS A 296 25.47 0.74 -33.76
CA LYS A 296 25.88 1.99 -33.11
C LYS A 296 24.82 3.07 -33.34
N LEU A 297 24.11 3.45 -32.27
CA LEU A 297 23.24 4.64 -32.25
C LEU A 297 24.07 5.93 -32.17
N ASP A 298 23.71 6.92 -33.00
CA ASP A 298 24.40 8.21 -33.13
C ASP A 298 24.17 9.11 -31.92
N LYS A 299 25.14 9.98 -31.63
CA LYS A 299 25.18 10.81 -30.41
C LYS A 299 24.08 11.88 -30.46
N GLY A 300 22.93 11.60 -29.84
CA GLY A 300 21.89 12.61 -29.63
C GLY A 300 20.47 12.10 -29.35
N GLN A 301 20.23 10.79 -29.40
CA GLN A 301 18.91 10.22 -29.05
C GLN A 301 18.92 9.57 -27.67
N THR A 302 18.14 10.13 -26.74
CA THR A 302 17.76 9.48 -25.47
C THR A 302 16.45 8.73 -25.66
N THR A 303 16.41 7.44 -25.32
CA THR A 303 15.18 6.63 -25.29
C THR A 303 14.46 6.79 -23.95
N LEU A 304 13.13 6.62 -23.97
CA LEU A 304 12.18 7.01 -22.90
C LEU A 304 12.32 6.25 -21.55
N PHE A 305 13.35 5.42 -21.38
CA PHE A 305 13.51 4.51 -20.23
C PHE A 305 14.93 4.54 -19.62
N SER A 306 15.74 5.54 -19.95
CA SER A 306 16.98 5.84 -19.20
C SER A 306 16.74 6.99 -18.23
N PHE A 307 16.38 6.68 -16.98
CA PHE A 307 16.47 7.59 -15.83
C PHE A 307 17.74 7.30 -15.04
#